data_AF-A0A976CVQ5-F1
#
_entry.id   AF-A0A976CVQ5-F1
#
_cell.length_a   1.000
_cell.length_b   1.000
_cell.length_c   1.000
_cell.angle_alpha   90.00
_cell.angle_beta   90.00
_cell.angle_gamma   90.00
#
_symmetry.space_group_name_H-M   'P 1'
#
loop_
_entity.id
_entity.type
_entity.pdbx_description
1 polymer ?
#
loop_
_entity_poly.entity_id
_entity_poly.type
_entity_poly.pdbx_seq_one_letter_code
_entity_poly.pdbx_strand_id
1 'polypeptide(L)'
;MKYRCPTCDQDAQVGRPCPHCARIARRKVPAAAKKSRPSWEQDEVYDGLDLPDDEEKASQSSWRFPAGIAWYWYGVALLLLVMMVGRVIYIR
;
A
#
# COMPACT_ATOMS: atom_id res chain seq x y z
N MET A 1 -8.47 41.26 12.60
CA MET A 1 -7.64 40.73 11.49
C MET A 1 -8.48 40.69 10.22
N LYS A 2 -7.96 41.21 9.10
CA LYS A 2 -8.62 41.19 7.78
C LYS A 2 -7.88 40.22 6.86
N TYR A 3 -8.61 39.56 5.95
CA TYR A 3 -8.08 38.61 4.98
C TYR A 3 -8.68 38.88 3.60
N ARG A 4 -7.98 38.58 2.51
CA ARG A 4 -8.55 38.70 1.16
C ARG A 4 -9.48 37.53 0.87
N CYS A 5 -10.68 37.84 0.40
CA CYS A 5 -11.66 36.84 0.02
C CYS A 5 -11.25 36.20 -1.32
N PRO A 6 -11.05 34.87 -1.41
CA PRO A 6 -10.54 34.22 -2.62
C PRO A 6 -11.50 34.22 -3.82
N THR A 7 -12.73 34.72 -3.64
CA THR A 7 -13.74 34.76 -4.70
C THR A 7 -13.87 36.14 -5.35
N CYS A 8 -13.61 37.22 -4.61
CA CYS A 8 -13.72 38.59 -5.12
C CYS A 8 -12.48 39.45 -4.86
N ASP A 9 -11.45 38.88 -4.24
CA ASP A 9 -10.17 39.49 -3.87
C ASP A 9 -10.25 40.77 -3.01
N GLN A 10 -11.43 41.08 -2.46
CA GLN A 10 -11.62 42.19 -1.54
C GLN A 10 -11.31 41.79 -0.09
N ASP A 11 -10.90 42.79 0.70
CA ASP A 11 -10.60 42.61 2.11
C ASP A 11 -11.88 42.33 2.92
N ALA A 12 -11.95 41.12 3.49
CA ALA A 12 -13.01 40.65 4.37
C ALA A 12 -12.49 40.50 5.81
N GLN A 13 -13.40 40.51 6.78
CA GLN A 13 -13.03 40.37 8.18
C GLN A 13 -13.12 38.91 8.62
N VAL A 14 -12.05 38.39 9.24
CA VAL A 14 -11.99 37.00 9.70
C VAL A 14 -13.13 36.74 10.68
N GLY A 15 -13.86 35.64 10.48
CA GLY A 15 -15.01 35.25 11.31
C GLY A 15 -16.36 35.82 10.85
N ARG A 16 -16.40 36.68 9.83
CA ARG A 16 -17.65 37.09 9.15
C ARG A 16 -17.60 36.71 7.67
N PRO A 17 -18.71 36.25 7.08
CA PRO A 17 -18.73 35.92 5.66
C PRO A 17 -18.58 37.19 4.82
N CYS A 18 -17.88 37.09 3.68
CA CYS A 18 -17.56 38.25 2.84
C CYS A 18 -18.85 39.00 2.42
N PRO A 19 -18.97 40.32 2.68
CA PRO A 19 -20.23 41.06 2.49
C PRO A 19 -20.73 41.09 1.05
N HIS A 20 -19.84 40.88 0.08
CA HIS A 20 -20.17 40.85 -1.35
C HIS A 20 -20.65 39.46 -1.80
N CYS A 21 -20.00 38.39 -1.37
CA CYS A 21 -20.28 37.02 -1.81
C CYS A 21 -21.35 36.31 -0.94
N ALA A 22 -21.49 36.69 0.33
CA ALA A 22 -22.39 36.02 1.27
C ALA A 22 -23.88 36.15 0.91
N ARG A 23 -24.26 37.19 0.16
CA ARG A 23 -25.65 37.37 -0.31
C ARG A 23 -26.07 36.31 -1.34
N ILE A 24 -25.12 35.69 -2.04
CA ILE A 24 -25.40 34.70 -3.11
C ILE A 24 -25.57 33.29 -2.51
N ALA A 25 -24.82 32.96 -1.45
CA ALA A 25 -24.77 31.62 -0.86
C ALA A 25 -26.05 31.19 -0.12
N ARG A 26 -26.83 32.13 0.45
CA ARG A 26 -28.03 31.80 1.25
C ARG A 26 -29.23 31.28 0.44
N ARG A 27 -29.14 31.24 -0.91
CA ARG A 27 -30.28 30.94 -1.78
C ARG A 27 -30.36 29.47 -2.24
N LYS A 28 -29.39 28.61 -1.91
CA LYS A 28 -29.16 27.35 -2.65
C LYS A 28 -28.95 26.07 -1.82
N VAL A 29 -29.57 25.90 -0.65
CA VAL A 29 -29.55 24.58 -0.01
C VAL A 29 -30.97 24.13 0.38
N PRO A 30 -31.58 23.21 -0.39
CA PRO A 30 -32.75 22.46 0.09
C PRO A 30 -32.29 21.42 1.11
N ALA A 31 -32.85 21.50 2.32
CA ALA A 31 -32.60 20.56 3.39
C ALA A 31 -33.41 19.28 3.17
N ALA A 32 -32.80 18.26 2.57
CA ALA A 32 -33.32 16.90 2.58
C ALA A 32 -32.28 15.96 3.21
N ALA A 33 -32.67 15.38 4.34
CA ALA A 33 -31.88 14.51 5.18
C ALA A 33 -31.42 13.24 4.44
N LYS A 34 -30.10 13.02 4.39
CA LYS A 34 -29.52 11.70 4.14
C LYS A 34 -28.89 11.25 5.46
N LYS A 35 -29.44 10.18 6.05
CA LYS A 35 -28.96 9.56 7.30
C LYS A 35 -27.44 9.40 7.22
N SER A 36 -26.71 9.97 8.17
CA SER A 36 -25.25 9.89 8.20
C SER A 36 -24.83 8.46 8.53
N ARG A 37 -24.22 7.77 7.56
CA ARG A 37 -23.40 6.59 7.85
C ARG A 37 -22.23 7.05 8.76
N PRO A 38 -21.78 6.21 9.70
CA PRO A 38 -20.64 6.57 10.53
C PRO A 38 -19.40 6.80 9.66
N SER A 39 -18.54 7.75 10.06
CA SER A 39 -17.44 8.23 9.20
C SER A 39 -16.35 7.20 8.92
N TRP A 40 -16.37 6.04 9.59
CA TRP A 40 -15.42 4.95 9.40
C TRP A 40 -15.91 3.90 8.40
N GLU A 41 -17.16 3.97 7.96
CA GLU A 41 -17.72 3.05 6.99
C GLU A 41 -17.40 3.56 5.60
N GLN A 42 -16.44 2.92 4.93
CA GLN A 42 -16.01 3.29 3.59
C GLN A 42 -17.06 2.82 2.56
N ASP A 43 -17.40 3.66 1.59
CA ASP A 43 -18.36 3.30 0.55
C ASP A 43 -17.72 2.24 -0.37
N GLU A 44 -18.41 1.10 -0.58
CA GLU A 44 -17.98 -0.01 -1.45
C GLU A 44 -17.67 0.44 -2.91
N VAL A 45 -18.15 1.61 -3.32
CA VAL A 45 -17.82 2.26 -4.59
C VAL A 45 -16.33 2.57 -4.71
N TYR A 46 -15.61 2.74 -3.59
CA TYR A 46 -14.17 2.97 -3.56
C TYR A 46 -13.35 1.68 -3.40
N ASP A 47 -13.98 0.54 -3.13
CA ASP A 47 -13.30 -0.78 -3.08
C ASP A 47 -13.18 -1.43 -4.46
N GLY A 48 -13.96 -0.96 -5.44
CA GLY A 48 -13.84 -1.35 -6.84
C GLY A 48 -12.84 -0.46 -7.59
N LEU A 49 -11.56 -0.49 -7.24
CA LEU A 49 -10.55 -0.06 -8.19
C LEU A 49 -10.56 -1.08 -9.34
N ASP A 50 -11.07 -0.68 -10.49
CA ASP A 50 -10.93 -1.35 -11.79
C ASP A 50 -9.44 -1.27 -12.21
N LEU A 51 -8.58 -1.92 -11.42
CA LEU A 51 -7.20 -2.17 -11.80
C LEU A 51 -7.26 -3.05 -13.04
N PRO A 52 -6.56 -2.70 -14.14
CA PRO A 52 -6.46 -3.60 -15.27
C PRO A 52 -5.93 -4.95 -14.77
N ASP A 53 -6.60 -6.04 -15.15
CA ASP A 53 -6.18 -7.44 -14.99
C ASP A 53 -4.89 -7.77 -15.77
N ASP A 54 -3.99 -6.80 -15.93
CA ASP A 54 -2.66 -6.98 -16.46
C ASP A 54 -1.75 -7.42 -15.32
N GLU A 55 -1.90 -8.69 -14.90
CA GLU A 55 -0.88 -9.43 -14.14
C GLU A 55 0.38 -9.69 -15.00
N GLU A 56 0.76 -8.75 -15.87
CA GLU A 56 1.95 -8.87 -16.69
C GLU A 56 3.09 -8.02 -16.11
N LYS A 57 4.05 -8.74 -15.53
CA LYS A 57 5.41 -8.34 -15.11
C LYS A 57 5.54 -7.77 -13.69
N ALA A 58 5.11 -8.57 -12.71
CA ALA A 58 6.06 -8.89 -11.66
C ALA A 58 7.24 -9.67 -12.30
N SER A 59 8.23 -8.96 -12.83
CA SER A 59 9.55 -9.53 -13.14
C SER A 59 10.30 -9.84 -11.83
N GLN A 60 9.65 -10.58 -10.93
CA GLN A 60 10.31 -11.21 -9.82
C GLN A 60 10.94 -12.48 -10.39
N SER A 61 12.17 -12.31 -10.87
CA SER A 61 13.01 -13.35 -11.43
C SER A 61 12.90 -14.62 -10.58
N SER A 62 12.30 -15.67 -11.15
CA SER A 62 12.35 -16.98 -10.53
C SER A 62 13.83 -17.37 -10.48
N TRP A 63 14.46 -17.28 -9.31
CA TRP A 63 15.77 -17.88 -9.07
C TRP A 63 15.61 -19.39 -9.10
N ARG A 64 15.38 -19.94 -10.30
CA ARG A 64 15.46 -21.37 -10.58
C ARG A 64 16.94 -21.69 -10.66
N PHE A 65 17.57 -21.83 -9.50
CA PHE A 65 18.85 -22.54 -9.46
C PHE A 65 18.56 -23.97 -9.94
N PRO A 66 19.34 -24.52 -10.89
CA PRO A 66 19.22 -25.93 -11.23
C PRO A 66 19.47 -26.72 -9.95
N ALA A 67 18.42 -27.30 -9.39
CA ALA A 67 18.49 -28.14 -8.20
C ALA A 67 19.14 -29.47 -8.61
N GLY A 68 20.47 -29.46 -8.70
CA GLY A 68 21.28 -30.61 -9.04
C GLY A 68 22.58 -30.57 -8.26
N ILE A 69 22.74 -31.49 -7.32
CA ILE A 69 24.00 -31.69 -6.62
C ILE A 69 24.96 -32.34 -7.63
N ALA A 70 26.07 -31.67 -7.93
CA ALA A 70 27.08 -32.22 -8.82
C ALA A 70 27.64 -33.54 -8.26
N TRP A 71 27.89 -34.52 -9.12
CA TRP A 71 28.19 -35.90 -8.72
C TRP A 71 29.37 -36.03 -7.73
N TYR A 72 30.36 -35.13 -7.81
CA TYR A 72 31.53 -35.15 -6.92
C TYR A 72 31.18 -34.90 -5.46
N TRP A 73 30.07 -34.21 -5.18
CA TRP A 73 29.60 -33.98 -3.81
C TRP A 73 29.22 -35.28 -3.09
N TYR A 74 28.78 -36.30 -3.81
CA TYR A 74 28.56 -37.63 -3.21
C TYR A 74 29.88 -38.25 -2.76
N GLY A 75 30.96 -38.06 -3.51
CA GLY A 75 32.30 -38.49 -3.12
C GLY A 75 32.80 -37.77 -1.86
N VAL A 76 32.60 -36.46 -1.77
CA VAL A 76 32.93 -35.66 -0.58
C VAL A 76 32.13 -36.15 0.64
N ALA A 77 30.82 -36.38 0.48
CA ALA A 77 29.97 -36.89 1.55
C ALA A 77 30.42 -38.28 2.04
N LEU A 78 30.78 -39.18 1.12
CA LEU A 78 31.27 -40.52 1.45
C LEU A 78 32.63 -40.48 2.16
N LEU A 79 33.55 -39.63 1.70
CA LEU A 79 34.85 -39.44 2.34
C LEU A 79 34.71 -38.93 3.78
N LEU A 80 33.86 -37.92 3.99
CA LEU A 80 33.57 -37.38 5.32
C LEU A 80 32.97 -38.44 6.25
N LEU A 81 32.03 -39.24 5.74
CA LEU A 81 31.40 -40.32 6.49
C LEU A 81 32.44 -41.37 6.94
N VAL A 82 33.32 -41.79 6.03
CA VAL A 82 34.41 -42.73 6.35
C VAL A 82 35.36 -42.14 7.40
N MET A 83 35.72 -40.86 7.31
CA MET A 83 36.56 -40.22 8.33
C MET A 83 35.88 -40.20 9.70
N MET A 84 34.58 -39.89 9.76
CA MET A 84 33.84 -39.90 11.02
C MET A 84 33.78 -41.31 11.63
N VAL A 85 33.35 -42.29 10.85
CA VAL A 85 33.23 -43.68 11.31
C VAL A 85 34.59 -44.25 11.68
N GLY A 86 35.61 -44.02 10.84
CA GLY A 86 36.98 -44.44 11.11
C GLY A 86 37.52 -43.84 12.40
N ARG A 87 37.26 -42.56 12.67
CA ARG A 87 37.65 -41.92 13.93
C ARG A 87 36.94 -42.58 15.13
N VAL A 88 35.65 -42.85 15.02
CA VAL A 88 34.89 -43.51 16.11
C VAL A 88 35.42 -44.91 16.38
N ILE A 89 35.74 -45.68 15.34
CA ILE A 89 36.32 -47.02 15.46
C ILE A 89 37.73 -46.96 16.03
N TYR A 90 38.55 -45.99 15.62
CA TYR A 90 39.93 -45.86 16.07
C TYR A 90 40.06 -45.36 17.53
N ILE A 91 39.11 -44.55 18.00
CA ILE A 91 39.10 -44.05 19.38
C ILE A 91 38.55 -45.09 20.36
N ARG A 92 37.77 -46.06 19.88
CA ARG A 92 37.20 -47.13 20.69
C ARG A 92 38.25 -48.18 21.04
#